data_AF-A0A9P7CLM3-F1
#
_entry.id   AF-A0A9P7CLM3-F1
#
_cell.length_a   1.000
_cell.length_b   1.000
_cell.length_c   1.000
_cell.angle_alpha   90.00
_cell.angle_beta   90.00
_cell.angle_gamma   90.00
#
_symmetry.space_group_name_H-M   'P 1'
#
loop_
_entity.id
_entity.type
_entity.pdbx_description
1 polymer ?
#
loop_
_entity_poly.entity_id
_entity_poly.type
_entity_poly.pdbx_seq_one_letter_code
_entity_poly.pdbx_strand_id
1 'polypeptide(L)'
;MNDLHYEEDYDPQEHTWDDWSEEEEEQQVQCLYCKDISPSAKEVLQHMKSAHTFDFQNTRKTLQLDFYQCIRLINYVRYKVQEDASYSCTTFDKNDSFFKDDKYLQPVLENDPLLFAFEDSEEEEEEEEAFDLNKVEPTTELEKKLLSLLFKAKEDLNNLQGQFEDYKSTVKRTFYDTLTEDTKM
;
A
#
# COMPACT_ATOMS: atom_id res chain seq x y z
N MET A 1 -39.04 -46.19 3.59
CA MET A 1 -38.70 -44.83 4.09
C MET A 1 -37.43 -45.02 4.88
N ASN A 2 -36.27 -44.68 4.30
CA ASN A 2 -35.01 -44.63 5.01
C ASN A 2 -34.77 -43.15 5.36
N ASP A 3 -34.81 -42.85 6.65
CA ASP A 3 -34.32 -41.59 7.20
C ASP A 3 -32.79 -41.55 7.02
N LEU A 4 -32.32 -40.60 6.21
CA LEU A 4 -30.92 -40.22 6.14
C LEU A 4 -30.67 -39.20 7.25
N HIS A 5 -30.23 -39.70 8.41
CA HIS A 5 -29.66 -38.90 9.48
C HIS A 5 -28.28 -38.44 9.01
N TYR A 6 -28.16 -37.16 8.62
CA TYR A 6 -26.86 -36.51 8.44
C TYR A 6 -26.31 -36.23 9.84
N GLU A 7 -25.28 -36.98 10.25
CA GLU A 7 -24.46 -36.57 11.39
C GLU A 7 -23.42 -35.57 10.87
N GLU A 8 -23.52 -34.32 11.31
CA GLU A 8 -22.49 -33.31 11.11
C GLU A 8 -21.37 -33.60 12.12
N ASP A 9 -20.29 -34.23 11.64
CA ASP A 9 -19.02 -34.33 12.36
C ASP A 9 -18.40 -32.92 12.45
N TYR A 10 -18.84 -32.13 13.43
CA TYR A 10 -18.23 -30.85 13.78
C TYR A 10 -16.93 -31.11 14.55
N ASP A 11 -15.78 -31.03 13.88
CA ASP A 11 -14.47 -31.10 14.52
C ASP A 11 -14.08 -29.73 15.12
N PRO A 12 -14.05 -29.57 16.46
CA PRO A 12 -13.73 -28.30 17.09
C PRO A 12 -12.26 -27.87 16.93
N GLN A 13 -11.41 -28.69 16.29
CA GLN A 13 -9.99 -28.41 16.08
C GLN A 13 -9.69 -27.59 14.82
N GLU A 14 -10.68 -27.28 13.96
CA GLU A 14 -10.51 -26.38 12.80
C GLU A 14 -10.48 -24.86 13.16
N HIS A 15 -10.29 -24.52 14.43
CA HIS A 15 -10.18 -23.12 14.91
C HIS A 15 -8.74 -22.63 15.07
N THR A 16 -7.76 -23.17 14.36
CA THR A 16 -6.41 -22.57 14.27
C THR A 16 -6.35 -21.47 13.21
N TRP A 17 -7.30 -20.52 13.27
CA TRP A 17 -7.18 -19.23 12.59
C TRP A 17 -6.37 -18.22 13.43
N ASP A 18 -5.82 -18.64 14.56
CA ASP A 18 -5.04 -17.83 15.52
C ASP A 18 -3.53 -17.85 15.27
N ASP A 19 -3.05 -18.51 14.21
CA ASP A 19 -1.61 -18.59 13.89
C ASP A 19 -1.16 -17.55 12.85
N TRP A 20 -1.96 -16.50 12.62
CA TRP A 20 -1.45 -15.27 12.00
C TRP A 20 -0.59 -14.56 13.05
N SER A 21 0.63 -15.05 13.22
CA SER A 21 1.63 -14.41 14.06
C SER A 21 1.81 -12.99 13.51
N GLU A 22 1.54 -11.96 14.33
CA GLU A 22 2.00 -10.58 14.13
C GLU A 22 3.53 -10.48 14.27
N GLU A 23 4.27 -11.52 13.86
CA GLU A 23 5.64 -11.31 13.45
C GLU A 23 5.50 -10.56 12.12
N GLU A 24 5.65 -9.23 12.18
CA GLU A 24 6.00 -8.43 11.00
C GLU A 24 7.17 -9.17 10.33
N GLU A 25 6.87 -10.06 9.38
CA GLU A 25 7.88 -10.66 8.53
C GLU A 25 8.60 -9.48 7.92
N GLU A 26 9.82 -9.20 8.40
CA GLU A 26 10.64 -8.09 7.94
C GLU A 26 10.72 -8.24 6.41
N GLN A 27 9.91 -7.46 5.68
CA GLN A 27 9.74 -7.65 4.25
C GLN A 27 11.05 -7.25 3.57
N GLN A 28 11.87 -8.25 3.31
CA GLN A 28 13.15 -8.08 2.66
C GLN A 28 12.92 -7.77 1.18
N VAL A 29 13.06 -6.51 0.82
CA VAL A 29 12.86 -6.03 -0.55
C VAL A 29 14.19 -6.05 -1.28
N GLN A 30 14.26 -6.72 -2.43
CA GLN A 30 15.47 -6.78 -3.25
C GLN A 30 15.52 -5.61 -4.26
N CYS A 31 16.69 -5.03 -4.52
CA CYS A 31 16.90 -4.06 -5.62
C CYS A 31 16.74 -4.69 -7.00
N LEU A 32 16.15 -3.98 -7.97
CA LEU A 32 15.93 -4.44 -9.34
C LEU A 32 17.20 -4.82 -10.11
N TYR A 33 18.31 -4.10 -9.90
CA TYR A 33 19.53 -4.21 -10.71
C TYR A 33 20.69 -4.96 -10.03
N CYS A 34 20.59 -5.20 -8.72
CA CYS A 34 21.66 -5.81 -7.96
C CYS A 34 21.11 -6.81 -6.92
N LYS A 35 22.01 -7.30 -6.04
CA LYS A 35 21.67 -8.26 -4.99
C LYS A 35 21.42 -7.61 -3.63
N ASP A 36 21.44 -6.29 -3.56
CA ASP A 36 21.19 -5.57 -2.32
C ASP A 36 19.72 -5.75 -1.92
N ILE A 37 19.54 -6.00 -0.63
CA ILE A 37 18.24 -6.22 0.01
C ILE A 37 18.11 -5.16 1.10
N SER A 38 16.94 -4.57 1.23
CA SER A 38 16.63 -3.58 2.26
C SER A 38 15.35 -3.96 3.00
N PRO A 39 15.18 -3.51 4.26
CA PRO A 39 14.00 -3.82 5.07
C PRO A 39 12.72 -3.12 4.59
N SER A 40 12.81 -2.20 3.62
CA SER A 40 11.63 -1.50 3.10
C SER A 40 11.75 -1.16 1.61
N ALA A 41 10.61 -1.04 0.94
CA ALA A 41 10.55 -0.61 -0.45
C ALA A 41 11.08 0.83 -0.63
N LYS A 42 10.83 1.72 0.34
CA LYS A 42 11.35 3.10 0.32
C LYS A 42 12.87 3.13 0.24
N GLU A 43 13.55 2.30 1.03
CA GLU A 43 15.01 2.19 1.01
C GLU A 43 15.53 1.62 -0.32
N VAL A 44 14.88 0.59 -0.86
CA VAL A 44 15.24 0.03 -2.18
C VAL A 44 15.05 1.06 -3.30
N LEU A 45 13.94 1.81 -3.29
CA LEU A 45 13.69 2.88 -4.25
C LEU A 45 14.79 3.95 -4.18
N GLN A 46 15.20 4.34 -2.97
CA GLN A 46 16.28 5.31 -2.78
C GLN A 46 17.66 4.74 -3.20
N HIS A 47 17.90 3.47 -2.94
CA HIS A 47 19.09 2.76 -3.40
C HIS A 47 19.14 2.76 -4.94
N MET A 48 18.03 2.45 -5.62
CA MET A 48 17.96 2.49 -7.09
C MET A 48 18.28 3.88 -7.66
N LYS A 49 17.83 4.96 -7.00
CA LYS A 49 18.16 6.34 -7.40
C LYS A 49 19.66 6.63 -7.26
N SER A 50 20.26 6.25 -6.13
CA SER A 50 21.64 6.62 -5.80
C SER A 50 22.70 5.72 -6.44
N ALA A 51 22.51 4.40 -6.43
CA ALA A 51 23.46 3.42 -6.95
C ALA A 51 23.27 3.13 -8.45
N HIS A 52 22.02 3.18 -8.93
CA HIS A 52 21.68 2.79 -10.30
C HIS A 52 21.20 3.95 -11.16
N THR A 53 21.07 5.17 -10.62
CA THR A 53 20.50 6.33 -11.34
C THR A 53 19.10 6.06 -11.92
N PHE A 54 18.37 5.10 -11.31
CA PHE A 54 17.03 4.74 -11.73
C PHE A 54 16.01 5.26 -10.72
N ASP A 55 15.17 6.20 -11.17
CA ASP A 55 14.04 6.70 -10.40
C ASP A 55 12.75 6.04 -10.90
N PHE A 56 12.33 4.97 -10.23
CA PHE A 56 11.11 4.24 -10.56
C PHE A 56 9.87 5.14 -10.50
N GLN A 57 9.76 5.97 -9.45
CA GLN A 57 8.60 6.84 -9.25
C GLN A 57 8.51 7.92 -10.33
N ASN A 58 9.64 8.54 -10.67
CA ASN A 58 9.68 9.50 -11.77
C ASN A 58 9.37 8.84 -13.12
N THR A 59 9.85 7.61 -13.35
CA THR A 59 9.57 6.85 -14.58
C THR A 59 8.08 6.53 -14.70
N ARG A 60 7.45 6.03 -13.62
CA ARG A 60 6.00 5.79 -13.54
C ARG A 60 5.21 7.05 -13.87
N LYS A 61 5.52 8.18 -13.23
CA LYS A 61 4.84 9.47 -13.45
C LYS A 61 5.04 10.00 -14.88
N THR A 62 6.27 9.99 -15.37
CA THR A 62 6.62 10.52 -16.69
C THR A 62 5.96 9.73 -17.83
N LEU A 63 5.97 8.39 -17.73
CA LEU A 63 5.35 7.52 -18.72
C LEU A 63 3.85 7.33 -18.48
N GLN A 64 3.31 7.81 -17.36
CA GLN A 64 1.93 7.59 -16.90
C GLN A 64 1.57 6.11 -16.95
N LEU A 65 2.37 5.30 -16.24
CA LEU A 65 2.17 3.86 -16.17
C LEU A 65 1.00 3.53 -15.24
N ASP A 66 0.13 2.64 -15.69
CA ASP A 66 -0.88 2.02 -14.81
C ASP A 66 -0.26 0.93 -13.91
N PHE A 67 -1.05 0.41 -12.97
CA PHE A 67 -0.63 -0.63 -12.03
C PHE A 67 0.00 -1.86 -12.72
N TYR A 68 -0.63 -2.36 -13.78
CA TYR A 68 -0.14 -3.54 -14.49
C TYR A 68 1.12 -3.23 -15.30
N GLN A 69 1.23 -2.02 -15.85
CA GLN A 69 2.44 -1.56 -16.53
C GLN A 69 3.61 -1.41 -15.55
N CYS A 70 3.38 -0.99 -14.31
CA CYS A 70 4.38 -0.99 -13.24
C CYS A 70 4.87 -2.40 -12.94
N ILE A 71 3.95 -3.37 -12.77
CA ILE A 71 4.29 -4.79 -12.58
C ILE A 71 5.13 -5.31 -13.75
N ARG A 72 4.69 -5.04 -14.99
CA ARG A 72 5.41 -5.46 -16.20
C ARG A 72 6.82 -4.85 -16.24
N LEU A 73 6.99 -3.58 -15.86
CA LEU A 73 8.30 -2.94 -15.81
C LEU A 73 9.22 -3.59 -14.78
N ILE A 74 8.73 -3.83 -13.57
CA ILE A 74 9.48 -4.50 -12.50
C ILE A 74 9.94 -5.88 -12.98
N ASN A 75 9.01 -6.72 -13.43
CA ASN A 75 9.32 -8.07 -13.90
C ASN A 75 10.19 -8.07 -15.16
N TYR A 76 10.02 -7.09 -16.06
CA TYR A 76 10.87 -6.94 -17.24
C TYR A 76 12.33 -6.71 -16.85
N VAL A 77 12.58 -5.78 -15.92
CA VAL A 77 13.94 -5.50 -15.44
C VAL A 77 14.51 -6.72 -14.71
N ARG A 78 13.73 -7.37 -13.83
CA ARG A 78 14.14 -8.61 -13.16
C ARG A 78 14.55 -9.69 -14.16
N TYR A 79 13.73 -9.92 -15.18
CA TYR A 79 14.00 -10.89 -16.22
C TYR A 79 15.30 -10.56 -16.97
N LYS A 80 15.50 -9.28 -17.33
CA LYS A 80 16.72 -8.84 -18.02
C LYS A 80 17.98 -9.00 -17.19
N VAL A 81 17.90 -8.72 -15.89
CA VAL A 81 19.02 -8.90 -14.96
C VAL A 81 19.33 -10.38 -14.70
N GLN A 82 18.31 -11.25 -14.71
CA GLN A 82 18.52 -12.69 -14.66
C GLN A 82 19.18 -13.24 -15.93
N GLU A 83 18.81 -12.73 -17.12
CA GLU A 83 19.45 -13.09 -18.39
C GLU A 83 20.90 -12.55 -18.48
N ASP A 84 21.12 -11.32 -18.02
CA ASP A 84 22.40 -10.62 -18.08
C ASP A 84 22.62 -9.78 -16.81
N ALA A 85 23.54 -10.23 -15.95
CA ALA A 85 23.87 -9.55 -14.70
C ALA A 85 24.50 -8.15 -14.90
N SER A 86 24.89 -7.78 -16.12
CA SER A 86 25.39 -6.43 -16.45
C SER A 86 24.30 -5.46 -16.92
N TYR A 87 23.05 -5.93 -17.02
CA TYR A 87 21.92 -5.11 -17.42
C TYR A 87 21.74 -3.89 -16.50
N SER A 88 21.74 -2.71 -17.10
CA SER A 88 21.73 -1.42 -16.39
C SER A 88 20.89 -0.36 -17.11
N CYS A 89 19.96 -0.79 -17.96
CA CYS A 89 19.08 0.14 -18.66
C CYS A 89 18.10 0.77 -17.67
N THR A 90 18.11 2.09 -17.58
CA THR A 90 17.25 2.88 -16.68
C THR A 90 16.23 3.75 -17.43
N THR A 91 16.25 3.71 -18.77
CA THR A 91 15.41 4.51 -19.64
C THR A 91 14.43 3.62 -20.41
N PHE A 92 13.15 3.97 -20.37
CA PHE A 92 12.07 3.20 -20.98
C PHE A 92 11.17 4.13 -21.79
N ASP A 93 10.57 3.61 -22.87
CA ASP A 93 9.59 4.33 -23.68
C ASP A 93 8.20 3.73 -23.46
N LYS A 94 7.17 4.58 -23.39
CA LYS A 94 5.78 4.14 -23.21
C LYS A 94 5.32 3.17 -24.30
N ASN A 95 5.92 3.22 -25.49
CA ASN A 95 5.59 2.36 -26.62
C ASN A 95 6.37 1.05 -26.63
N ASP A 96 7.25 0.81 -25.65
CA ASP A 96 7.99 -0.44 -25.56
C ASP A 96 7.02 -1.63 -25.52
N SER A 97 7.31 -2.65 -26.35
CA SER A 97 6.39 -3.77 -26.56
C SER A 97 6.14 -4.60 -25.30
N PHE A 98 7.10 -4.61 -24.37
CA PHE A 98 6.98 -5.37 -23.12
C PHE A 98 5.84 -4.88 -22.23
N PHE A 99 5.43 -3.61 -22.34
CA PHE A 99 4.27 -3.09 -21.60
C PHE A 99 2.93 -3.73 -22.00
N LYS A 100 2.89 -4.50 -23.09
CA LYS A 100 1.69 -5.22 -23.57
C LYS A 100 1.86 -6.73 -23.56
N ASP A 101 3.01 -7.23 -23.13
CA ASP A 101 3.31 -8.66 -23.13
C ASP A 101 3.00 -9.25 -21.76
N ASP A 102 1.99 -10.12 -21.71
CA ASP A 102 1.48 -10.70 -20.46
C ASP A 102 2.48 -11.65 -19.79
N LYS A 103 3.53 -12.10 -20.48
CA LYS A 103 4.60 -12.87 -19.83
C LYS A 103 5.27 -12.09 -18.69
N TYR A 104 5.25 -10.75 -18.74
CA TYR A 104 5.81 -9.89 -17.69
C TYR A 104 4.81 -9.58 -16.56
N LEU A 105 3.58 -10.10 -16.63
CA LEU A 105 2.68 -10.11 -15.47
C LEU A 105 2.98 -11.27 -14.53
N GLN A 106 3.76 -12.26 -14.97
CA GLN A 106 4.20 -13.36 -14.12
C GLN A 106 5.36 -12.88 -13.23
N PRO A 107 5.25 -12.99 -11.90
CA PRO A 107 6.33 -12.63 -10.98
C PRO A 107 7.61 -13.41 -11.30
N VAL A 108 8.72 -12.70 -11.44
CA VAL A 108 10.04 -13.30 -11.64
C VAL A 108 10.65 -13.77 -10.32
N LEU A 109 10.33 -13.07 -9.23
CA LEU A 109 10.67 -13.45 -7.87
C LEU A 109 9.41 -13.88 -7.13
N GLU A 110 9.50 -14.97 -6.38
CA GLU A 110 8.42 -15.43 -5.50
C GLU A 110 8.27 -14.42 -4.35
N ASN A 111 7.03 -14.03 -4.05
CA ASN A 111 6.69 -13.06 -3.01
C ASN A 111 7.42 -11.72 -3.12
N ASP A 112 7.64 -11.20 -4.35
CA ASP A 112 8.33 -9.91 -4.56
C ASP A 112 7.56 -8.75 -3.89
N PRO A 113 8.06 -8.18 -2.77
CA PRO A 113 7.32 -7.15 -2.05
C PRO A 113 7.21 -5.85 -2.87
N LEU A 114 8.14 -5.65 -3.81
CA LEU A 114 8.17 -4.45 -4.62
C LEU A 114 6.94 -4.36 -5.53
N LEU A 115 6.29 -5.47 -5.89
CA LEU A 115 5.09 -5.51 -6.74
C LEU A 115 3.83 -4.93 -6.07
N PHE A 116 3.86 -4.71 -4.76
CA PHE A 116 2.73 -4.19 -3.99
C PHE A 116 3.10 -2.87 -3.29
N ALA A 117 4.32 -2.76 -2.78
CA ALA A 117 4.77 -1.60 -2.01
C ALA A 117 5.12 -0.35 -2.86
N PHE A 118 5.06 -0.42 -4.20
CA PHE A 118 5.36 0.73 -5.05
C PHE A 118 4.26 1.81 -5.02
N GLU A 119 3.04 1.46 -4.64
CA GLU A 119 1.89 2.36 -4.55
C GLU A 119 1.93 3.16 -3.25
N ASP A 120 2.24 2.51 -2.12
CA ASP A 120 2.31 3.16 -0.80
C ASP A 120 3.40 4.23 -0.70
N SER A 121 4.45 4.16 -1.53
CA SER A 121 5.47 5.21 -1.60
C SER A 121 5.00 6.51 -2.28
N GLU A 122 3.75 6.58 -2.75
CA GLU A 122 3.11 7.80 -3.24
C GLU A 122 2.69 8.74 -2.09
N GLU A 123 2.69 8.26 -0.83
CA GLU A 123 2.28 9.00 0.37
C GLU A 123 3.39 9.86 1.01
N GLU A 124 4.20 10.50 0.18
CA GLU A 124 4.60 11.87 0.51
C GLU A 124 3.82 12.75 -0.47
N GLU A 125 2.49 12.79 -0.30
CA GLU A 125 1.80 14.07 -0.47
C GLU A 125 2.67 15.03 0.33
N GLU A 126 3.36 15.95 -0.35
CA GLU A 126 3.95 17.09 0.33
C GLU A 126 2.85 17.56 1.27
N GLU A 127 3.06 17.47 2.59
CA GLU A 127 2.17 18.07 3.56
C GLU A 127 2.15 19.54 3.17
N GLU A 128 1.23 19.94 2.29
CA GLU A 128 1.03 21.33 1.94
C GLU A 128 0.78 21.97 3.28
N GLU A 129 1.73 22.80 3.74
CA GLU A 129 1.68 23.41 5.06
C GLU A 129 0.25 23.88 5.28
N ALA A 130 -0.46 23.23 6.22
CA ALA A 130 -1.90 23.34 6.33
C ALA A 130 -2.29 24.83 6.31
N PHE A 131 -2.86 25.26 5.18
CA PHE A 131 -3.05 26.69 4.95
C PHE A 131 -3.99 27.23 6.03
N ASP A 132 -3.47 28.17 6.83
CA ASP A 132 -4.22 28.70 7.97
C ASP A 132 -5.38 29.55 7.46
N LEU A 133 -6.55 28.92 7.34
CA LEU A 133 -7.80 29.53 6.88
C LEU A 133 -8.14 30.81 7.66
N ASN A 134 -7.64 30.97 8.89
CA ASN A 134 -7.86 32.18 9.69
C ASN A 134 -7.12 33.42 9.17
N LYS A 135 -6.09 33.25 8.34
CA LYS A 135 -5.30 34.34 7.75
C LYS A 135 -5.83 34.80 6.39
N VAL A 136 -6.88 34.16 5.87
CA VAL A 136 -7.45 34.46 4.56
C VAL A 136 -8.40 35.64 4.68
N GLU A 137 -8.07 36.74 4.01
CA GLU A 137 -8.94 37.91 3.88
C GLU A 137 -9.71 37.85 2.55
N PRO A 138 -11.00 37.47 2.55
CA PRO A 138 -11.79 37.39 1.33
C PRO A 138 -12.11 38.78 0.79
N THR A 139 -11.80 39.00 -0.48
CA THR A 139 -12.02 40.27 -1.20
C THR A 139 -13.37 40.30 -1.93
N THR A 140 -13.95 39.13 -2.23
CA THR A 140 -15.23 38.99 -2.94
C THR A 140 -16.29 38.26 -2.10
N GLU A 141 -17.57 38.45 -2.44
CA GLU A 141 -18.68 37.73 -1.80
C GLU A 141 -18.65 36.22 -2.04
N LEU A 142 -18.11 35.79 -3.20
CA LEU A 142 -17.91 34.37 -3.49
C LEU A 142 -16.82 33.77 -2.58
N GLU A 143 -15.70 34.48 -2.41
CA GLU A 143 -14.62 34.07 -1.49
C GLU A 143 -15.11 33.96 -0.04
N LYS A 144 -15.97 34.88 0.43
CA LYS A 144 -16.58 34.78 1.77
C LYS A 144 -17.40 33.49 1.93
N LYS A 145 -18.19 33.14 0.91
CA LYS A 145 -18.99 31.89 0.93
C LYS A 145 -18.09 30.66 0.89
N LEU A 146 -17.07 30.65 0.04
CA LEU A 146 -16.10 29.56 -0.05
C LEU A 146 -15.37 29.37 1.28
N LEU A 147 -14.89 30.44 1.90
CA LEU A 147 -14.21 30.39 3.19
C LEU A 147 -15.14 29.85 4.29
N SER A 148 -16.40 30.29 4.33
CA SER A 148 -17.39 29.75 5.27
C SER A 148 -17.67 28.26 5.06
N LEU A 149 -17.72 27.79 3.80
CA LEU A 149 -17.90 26.36 3.50
C LEU A 149 -16.68 25.54 3.91
N LEU A 150 -15.47 26.06 3.71
CA LEU A 150 -14.24 25.40 4.13
C LEU A 150 -14.15 25.27 5.66
N PHE A 151 -14.49 26.32 6.41
CA PHE A 151 -14.55 26.25 7.87
C PHE A 151 -15.54 25.19 8.36
N LYS A 152 -16.74 25.15 7.76
CA LYS A 152 -17.75 24.16 8.11
C LYS A 152 -17.29 22.73 7.80
N ALA A 153 -16.72 22.49 6.62
CA ALA A 153 -16.20 21.18 6.25
C ALA A 153 -15.08 20.72 7.20
N LYS A 154 -14.21 21.65 7.64
CA LYS A 154 -13.15 21.37 8.61
C LYS A 154 -13.71 20.99 9.98
N GLU A 155 -14.74 21.68 10.45
CA GLU A 155 -15.44 21.35 11.70
C GLU A 155 -16.11 19.97 11.62
N ASP A 156 -16.81 19.70 10.51
CA ASP A 156 -17.48 18.42 10.25
C ASP A 156 -16.48 17.25 10.25
N LEU A 157 -15.30 17.42 9.61
CA LEU A 157 -14.23 16.42 9.62
C LEU A 157 -13.69 16.15 11.02
N ASN A 158 -13.41 17.20 11.80
CA ASN A 158 -12.91 17.06 13.16
C ASN A 158 -13.93 16.34 14.07
N ASN A 159 -15.22 16.66 13.91
CA ASN A 159 -16.29 16.00 14.63
C ASN A 159 -16.38 14.51 14.24
N LEU A 160 -16.30 14.19 12.95
CA LEU A 160 -16.35 12.80 12.48
C LEU A 160 -15.14 11.99 12.96
N GLN A 161 -13.94 12.58 12.95
CA GLN A 161 -12.74 11.96 13.52
C GLN A 161 -12.91 11.66 15.00
N GLY A 162 -13.45 12.60 15.78
CA GLY A 162 -13.76 12.38 17.20
C GLY A 162 -14.77 11.25 17.41
N GLN A 163 -15.87 11.24 16.65
CA GLN A 163 -16.87 10.17 16.71
C GLN A 163 -16.28 8.79 16.35
N PHE A 164 -15.37 8.74 15.38
CA PHE A 164 -14.69 7.53 14.99
C PHE A 164 -13.76 7.01 16.10
N GLU A 165 -13.00 7.88 16.76
CA GLU A 165 -12.13 7.50 17.88
C GLU A 165 -12.94 7.03 19.11
N ASP A 166 -14.05 7.69 19.41
CA ASP A 166 -14.96 7.27 20.48
C ASP A 166 -15.59 5.90 20.17
N TYR A 167 -16.02 5.70 18.91
CA TYR A 167 -16.54 4.42 18.45
C TYR A 167 -15.48 3.33 18.54
N LYS A 168 -14.28 3.56 18.01
CA LYS A 168 -13.14 2.63 18.05
C LYS A 168 -12.80 2.26 19.49
N SER A 169 -12.74 3.22 20.39
CA SER A 169 -12.49 3.00 21.82
C SER A 169 -13.59 2.17 22.48
N THR A 170 -14.84 2.44 22.14
CA THR A 170 -15.99 1.69 22.66
C THR A 170 -15.97 0.24 22.18
N VAL A 171 -15.78 0.02 20.87
CA VAL A 171 -15.68 -1.32 20.27
C VAL A 171 -14.53 -2.09 20.88
N LYS A 172 -13.35 -1.45 20.98
CA LYS A 172 -12.17 -2.03 21.61
C LYS A 172 -12.51 -2.54 23.01
N ARG A 173 -13.06 -1.67 23.86
CA ARG A 173 -13.45 -2.05 25.22
C ARG A 173 -14.44 -3.20 25.24
N THR A 174 -15.54 -3.12 24.48
CA THR A 174 -16.57 -4.17 24.49
C THR A 174 -16.04 -5.51 24.01
N PHE A 175 -15.14 -5.52 23.02
CA PHE A 175 -14.60 -6.74 22.43
C PHE A 175 -13.57 -7.41 23.36
N TYR A 176 -12.67 -6.63 23.97
CA TYR A 176 -11.67 -7.19 24.90
C TYR A 176 -12.28 -7.58 26.25
N ASP A 177 -13.27 -6.85 26.75
CA ASP A 177 -13.95 -7.20 28.00
C ASP A 177 -14.64 -8.58 27.87
N THR A 178 -15.32 -8.87 26.74
CA THR A 178 -15.95 -10.18 26.49
C THR A 178 -14.97 -11.34 26.42
N LEU A 179 -13.76 -11.14 25.88
CA LEU A 179 -12.74 -12.20 25.81
C LEU A 179 -12.17 -12.56 27.18
N THR A 180 -12.06 -11.58 28.08
CA THR A 180 -11.54 -11.83 29.44
C THR A 180 -12.53 -12.52 30.37
N GLU A 181 -13.83 -12.45 30.08
CA GLU A 181 -14.86 -13.15 30.84
C GLU A 181 -14.93 -14.64 30.47
N ASP A 182 -14.75 -14.99 29.19
CA ASP A 182 -14.76 -16.38 28.72
C ASP A 182 -13.50 -17.18 29.10
N THR A 183 -12.39 -16.52 29.45
CA THR A 183 -11.15 -17.20 29.89
C THR A 183 -11.16 -17.55 31.39
N LYS A 184 -12.22 -17.19 32.14
CA LYS A 184 -12.32 -17.40 33.60
C LYS A 184 -13.31 -18.48 34.04
N MET A 185 -13.92 -19.22 33.10
CA MET A 185 -14.77 -20.39 33.41
C MET A 185 -14.02 -21.71 33.27
#